data_AF-A0A091LL42-F1
#
_entry.id   AF-A0A091LL42-F1
#
_cell.length_a   1.000
_cell.length_b   1.000
_cell.length_c   1.000
_cell.angle_alpha   90.00
_cell.angle_beta   90.00
_cell.angle_gamma   90.00
#
_symmetry.space_group_name_H-M   'P 1'
#
loop_
_entity.id
_entity.type
_entity.pdbx_description
1 polymer ?
#
loop_
_entity_poly.entity_id
_entity_poly.type
_entity_poly.pdbx_seq_one_letter_code
_entity_poly.pdbx_strand_id
1 'polypeptide(L)'
;GMEKINFSGGEPFLQDRGEFVGKLVQFCKQDEILLIICCEHQQFVLLPLWYNGEYLDILAISCDSFDEDVNVLIGRGQGKNNHVENLHKLRQWCWEYAVAFKINSVINRFNFEEDMNEQIKALNPVRWKVFQCLLIEGENSGEDALREAEKFVISDEEFEQFLDRHKEVSCLVPESNQKMRDSYLILDEYMRFLNCRNGRKEPSKSILDVGIEAAIKFSGFDEKMFLKRGGKYVWSKADMKLDW
;
A
#
# COMPACT_ATOMS: atom_id res chain seq x y z
N GLY A 1 -2.92 -20.19 10.00
CA GLY A 1 -3.21 -20.21 8.55
C GLY A 1 -3.05 -18.86 7.87
N MET A 2 -2.28 -17.93 8.45
CA MET A 2 -1.89 -16.70 7.75
C MET A 2 -0.69 -17.04 6.86
N GLU A 3 -0.81 -16.78 5.55
CA GLU A 3 0.26 -17.05 4.57
C GLU A 3 1.05 -15.78 4.23
N LYS A 4 0.44 -14.61 4.46
CA LYS A 4 0.97 -13.32 4.03
C LYS A 4 0.57 -12.23 5.01
N ILE A 5 1.53 -11.37 5.36
CA ILE A 5 1.29 -10.16 6.15
C ILE A 5 1.83 -8.92 5.40
N ASN A 6 1.10 -7.81 5.54
CA ASN A 6 1.52 -6.52 5.01
C ASN A 6 1.61 -5.52 6.17
N PHE A 7 2.82 -5.04 6.47
CA PHE A 7 3.01 -3.97 7.44
C PHE A 7 2.70 -2.63 6.76
N SER A 8 1.65 -1.97 7.25
CA SER A 8 1.16 -0.66 6.81
C SER A 8 0.93 0.22 8.04
N GLY A 9 0.28 1.37 7.88
CA GLY A 9 -0.09 2.26 8.98
C GLY A 9 0.01 3.70 8.52
N GLY A 10 0.54 4.58 9.38
CA GLY A 10 1.04 5.88 8.94
C GLY A 10 2.38 5.70 8.24
N GLU A 11 3.46 5.54 9.00
CA GLU A 11 4.72 5.11 8.41
C GLU A 11 5.38 4.01 9.25
N PRO A 12 5.36 2.74 8.80
CA PRO A 12 5.97 1.61 9.51
C PRO A 12 7.44 1.82 9.91
N PHE A 13 8.18 2.62 9.16
CA PHE A 13 9.59 2.92 9.45
C PHE A 13 9.80 3.98 10.55
N LEU A 14 8.75 4.60 11.10
CA LEU A 14 8.86 5.55 12.21
C LEU A 14 9.21 4.87 13.53
N GLN A 15 8.53 3.77 13.85
CA GLN A 15 8.64 3.13 15.16
C GLN A 15 10.06 2.59 15.37
N ASP A 16 10.71 3.04 16.44
CA ASP A 16 12.09 2.70 16.77
C ASP A 16 13.05 2.86 15.58
N ARG A 17 12.83 3.92 14.77
CA ARG A 17 13.60 4.22 13.55
C ARG A 17 13.67 3.06 12.56
N GLY A 18 12.62 2.24 12.50
CA GLY A 18 12.50 1.10 11.61
C GLY A 18 13.01 -0.22 12.21
N GLU A 19 13.60 -0.23 13.40
CA GLU A 19 14.02 -1.48 14.05
C GLU A 19 12.84 -2.38 14.42
N PHE A 20 11.72 -1.78 14.81
CA PHE A 20 10.53 -2.52 15.21
C PHE A 20 9.96 -3.33 14.04
N VAL A 21 9.69 -2.69 12.90
CA VAL A 21 9.22 -3.39 11.70
C VAL A 21 10.26 -4.39 11.19
N GLY A 22 11.57 -4.09 11.31
CA GLY A 22 12.63 -5.04 10.99
C GLY A 22 12.57 -6.33 11.81
N LYS A 23 12.37 -6.23 13.13
CA LYS A 23 12.20 -7.39 14.02
C LYS A 23 10.94 -8.19 13.70
N LEU A 24 9.84 -7.52 13.37
CA LEU A 24 8.60 -8.20 12.96
C LEU A 24 8.77 -8.95 11.64
N VAL A 25 9.48 -8.37 10.68
CA VAL A 25 9.84 -9.02 9.41
C VAL A 25 10.67 -10.28 9.67
N GLN A 26 11.73 -10.17 10.50
CA GLN A 26 12.53 -11.34 10.88
C GLN A 26 11.69 -12.43 11.55
N PHE A 27 10.84 -12.04 12.50
CA PHE A 27 9.98 -12.96 13.24
C PHE A 27 9.04 -13.72 12.29
N CYS A 28 8.32 -13.01 11.42
CA CYS A 28 7.39 -13.66 10.49
C CYS A 28 8.09 -14.58 9.48
N LYS A 29 9.32 -14.26 9.07
CA LYS A 29 10.05 -15.10 8.11
C LYS A 29 10.50 -16.43 8.70
N GLN A 30 10.67 -16.53 10.03
CA GLN A 30 10.95 -17.81 10.72
C GLN A 30 9.82 -18.82 10.51
N ASP A 31 8.59 -18.35 10.35
CA ASP A 31 7.40 -19.17 10.09
C ASP A 31 7.05 -19.27 8.60
N GLU A 32 8.00 -18.93 7.70
CA GLU A 32 7.82 -18.90 6.24
C GLU A 32 6.65 -18.00 5.76
N ILE A 33 6.23 -17.04 6.58
CA ILE A 33 5.18 -16.08 6.23
C ILE A 33 5.76 -15.08 5.23
N LEU A 34 4.96 -14.77 4.21
CA LEU A 34 5.33 -13.83 3.16
C LEU A 34 5.15 -12.39 3.61
N LEU A 35 6.14 -11.55 3.34
CA LEU A 35 6.27 -10.24 3.97
C LEU A 35 6.20 -9.12 2.93
N ILE A 36 5.23 -8.24 3.12
CA ILE A 36 5.16 -6.97 2.40
C ILE A 36 5.26 -5.83 3.40
N ILE A 37 5.97 -4.77 3.04
CA ILE A 37 5.90 -3.48 3.74
C ILE A 37 5.40 -2.44 2.75
N CYS A 38 4.39 -1.66 3.16
CA CYS A 38 3.98 -0.44 2.47
C CYS A 38 4.65 0.76 3.14
N CYS A 39 5.47 1.49 2.38
CA CYS A 39 6.11 2.73 2.78
C CYS A 39 5.38 3.90 2.12
N GLU A 40 4.84 4.80 2.94
CA GLU A 40 4.06 5.96 2.50
C GLU A 40 4.91 7.23 2.42
N HIS A 41 5.99 7.28 3.20
CA HIS A 41 6.93 8.38 3.30
C HIS A 41 8.38 7.88 3.19
N GLN A 42 9.01 8.21 2.07
CA GLN A 42 10.38 7.81 1.71
C GLN A 42 11.48 8.55 2.50
N GLN A 43 11.14 9.22 3.60
CA GLN A 43 12.05 10.09 4.33
C GLN A 43 13.06 9.33 5.19
N PHE A 44 12.81 8.04 5.42
CA PHE A 44 13.60 7.23 6.33
C PHE A 44 14.79 6.59 5.61
N VAL A 45 15.95 6.77 6.23
CA VAL A 45 17.14 6.00 5.90
C VAL A 45 16.80 4.54 6.20
N LEU A 46 16.49 3.77 5.14
CA LEU A 46 16.17 2.34 5.22
C LEU A 46 17.37 1.47 5.62
N LEU A 47 18.40 2.01 6.27
CA LEU A 47 19.59 1.26 6.72
C LEU A 47 19.23 -0.03 7.49
N PRO A 48 18.24 -0.03 8.40
CA PRO A 48 17.83 -1.26 9.08
C PRO A 48 17.09 -2.27 8.19
N LEU A 49 16.46 -1.82 7.09
CA LEU A 49 15.80 -2.70 6.13
C LEU A 49 16.83 -3.51 5.33
N TRP A 50 18.01 -2.97 5.06
CA TRP A 50 19.04 -3.65 4.28
C TRP A 50 19.64 -4.87 4.99
N TYR A 51 19.70 -4.86 6.32
CA TYR A 51 20.00 -6.07 7.09
C TYR A 51 18.90 -7.14 7.01
N ASN A 52 17.70 -6.76 6.57
CA ASN A 52 16.53 -7.62 6.48
C ASN A 52 16.06 -7.85 5.03
N GLY A 53 16.78 -7.35 4.03
CA GLY A 53 16.41 -7.48 2.61
C GLY A 53 16.26 -8.94 2.19
N GLU A 54 17.04 -9.84 2.80
CA GLU A 54 16.91 -11.29 2.63
C GLU A 54 15.52 -11.82 3.04
N TYR A 55 14.94 -11.28 4.11
CA TYR A 55 13.65 -11.74 4.65
C TYR A 55 12.44 -11.09 3.97
N LEU A 56 12.59 -9.85 3.49
CA LEU A 56 11.51 -9.12 2.85
C LEU A 56 11.24 -9.64 1.43
N ASP A 57 9.97 -9.96 1.13
CA ASP A 57 9.56 -10.37 -0.21
C ASP A 57 9.27 -9.15 -1.09
N ILE A 58 8.41 -8.22 -0.64
CA ILE A 58 7.97 -7.07 -1.44
C ILE A 58 8.06 -5.77 -0.65
N LEU A 59 8.69 -4.75 -1.24
CA LEU A 59 8.61 -3.37 -0.77
C LEU A 59 7.66 -2.58 -1.68
N ALA A 60 6.55 -2.12 -1.12
CA ALA A 60 5.58 -1.27 -1.81
C ALA A 60 5.82 0.19 -1.44
N ILE A 61 6.04 1.04 -2.43
CA ILE A 61 6.25 2.48 -2.24
C ILE A 61 5.04 3.23 -2.78
N SER A 62 4.48 4.12 -1.97
CA SER A 62 3.41 5.01 -2.41
C SER A 62 3.99 6.18 -3.21
N CYS A 63 3.54 6.33 -4.46
CA CYS A 63 3.87 7.42 -5.36
C CYS A 63 2.62 7.76 -6.17
N ASP A 64 2.07 8.95 -5.94
CA ASP A 64 0.81 9.36 -6.56
C ASP A 64 1.03 10.19 -7.82
N SER A 65 2.19 10.83 -7.98
CA SER A 65 2.53 11.60 -9.18
C SER A 65 4.03 11.58 -9.44
N PHE A 66 4.42 11.69 -10.71
CA PHE A 66 5.80 11.95 -11.13
C PHE A 66 6.09 13.45 -11.30
N ASP A 67 5.09 14.30 -11.05
CA ASP A 67 5.25 15.74 -10.90
C ASP A 67 5.37 16.09 -9.41
N GLU A 68 6.51 16.69 -9.03
CA GLU A 68 6.76 17.09 -7.65
C GLU A 68 5.80 18.17 -7.16
N ASP A 69 5.36 19.08 -8.02
CA ASP A 69 4.41 20.13 -7.62
C ASP A 69 3.05 19.50 -7.27
N VAL A 70 2.64 18.46 -8.02
CA VAL A 70 1.45 17.67 -7.71
C VAL A 70 1.62 16.90 -6.40
N ASN A 71 2.78 16.28 -6.16
CA ASN A 71 3.09 15.62 -4.88
C ASN A 71 3.03 16.61 -3.70
N VAL A 72 3.52 17.84 -3.87
CA VAL A 72 3.41 18.90 -2.86
C VAL A 72 1.94 19.26 -2.60
N LEU A 73 1.13 19.42 -3.65
CA LEU A 73 -0.30 19.72 -3.53
C LEU A 73 -1.08 18.61 -2.81
N ILE A 74 -0.73 17.35 -3.06
CA ILE A 74 -1.36 16.18 -2.41
C ILE A 74 -0.90 16.04 -0.94
N GLY A 75 0.18 16.71 -0.54
CA GLY A 75 0.75 16.62 0.80
C GLY A 75 1.80 15.51 0.95
N ARG A 76 2.36 15.02 -0.16
CA ARG A 76 3.52 14.11 -0.21
C ARG A 76 4.86 14.83 -0.33
N GLY A 77 4.86 16.14 -0.52
CA GLY A 77 6.08 16.95 -0.61
C GLY A 77 6.95 16.82 0.64
N GLN A 78 8.24 16.54 0.46
CA GLN A 78 9.20 16.31 1.56
C GLN A 78 10.18 17.48 1.74
N GLY A 79 9.66 18.72 1.73
CA GLY A 79 10.48 19.93 1.88
C GLY A 79 11.51 20.07 0.76
N LYS A 80 12.80 19.84 1.06
CA LYS A 80 13.89 19.90 0.07
C LYS A 80 14.14 18.57 -0.66
N ASN A 81 13.52 17.48 -0.23
CA ASN A 81 13.73 16.17 -0.83
C ASN A 81 12.68 15.93 -1.91
N ASN A 82 13.16 15.59 -3.11
CA ASN A 82 12.34 15.24 -4.25
C ASN A 82 11.85 13.78 -4.11
N HIS A 83 10.53 13.59 -4.15
CA HIS A 83 9.88 12.30 -3.97
C HIS A 83 10.22 11.32 -5.10
N VAL A 84 10.19 11.78 -6.35
CA VAL A 84 10.54 10.98 -7.52
C VAL A 84 12.02 10.54 -7.48
N GLU A 85 12.94 11.43 -7.11
CA GLU A 85 14.36 11.05 -6.95
C GLU A 85 14.55 9.96 -5.89
N ASN A 86 13.83 10.06 -4.78
CA ASN A 86 13.88 9.05 -3.73
C ASN A 86 13.25 7.72 -4.18
N LEU A 87 12.17 7.75 -4.96
CA LEU A 87 11.58 6.55 -5.57
C LEU A 87 12.61 5.77 -6.41
N HIS A 88 13.41 6.47 -7.22
CA HIS A 88 14.48 5.86 -8.01
C HIS A 88 15.57 5.23 -7.13
N LYS A 89 15.99 5.90 -6.04
CA LYS A 89 16.95 5.34 -5.08
C LYS A 89 16.41 4.06 -4.43
N LEU A 90 15.14 4.08 -4.01
CA LEU A 90 14.49 2.91 -3.41
C LEU A 90 14.38 1.75 -4.41
N ARG A 91 14.08 2.05 -5.68
CA ARG A 91 14.07 1.04 -6.75
C ARG A 91 15.44 0.42 -6.98
N GLN A 92 16.51 1.23 -6.96
CA GLN A 92 17.88 0.75 -7.08
C GLN A 92 18.21 -0.18 -5.92
N TRP A 93 17.90 0.20 -4.68
CA TRP A 93 18.16 -0.67 -3.55
C TRP A 93 17.31 -1.95 -3.56
N CYS A 94 16.05 -1.90 -3.97
CA CYS A 94 15.26 -3.14 -4.12
C CYS A 94 15.94 -4.16 -5.03
N TRP A 95 16.69 -3.71 -6.03
CA TRP A 95 17.52 -4.63 -6.79
C TRP A 95 18.76 -5.11 -6.08
N GLU A 96 19.55 -4.20 -5.53
CA GLU A 96 20.83 -4.54 -4.90
C GLU A 96 20.64 -5.63 -3.82
N TYR A 97 19.47 -5.64 -3.18
CA TYR A 97 19.13 -6.56 -2.09
C TYR A 97 18.07 -7.61 -2.46
N ALA A 98 17.77 -7.79 -3.74
CA ALA A 98 16.83 -8.80 -4.24
C ALA A 98 15.47 -8.78 -3.51
N VAL A 99 14.84 -7.61 -3.48
CA VAL A 99 13.48 -7.37 -2.97
C VAL A 99 12.58 -7.00 -4.13
N ALA A 100 11.39 -7.60 -4.23
CA ALA A 100 10.44 -7.20 -5.25
C ALA A 100 9.93 -5.77 -5.02
N PHE A 101 10.04 -4.95 -6.05
CA PHE A 101 9.61 -3.55 -6.01
C PHE A 101 8.16 -3.40 -6.48
N LYS A 102 7.33 -2.74 -5.68
CA LYS A 102 5.91 -2.47 -5.97
C LYS A 102 5.62 -0.98 -5.83
N ILE A 103 4.73 -0.46 -6.67
CA ILE A 103 4.22 0.91 -6.57
C ILE A 103 2.74 0.88 -6.18
N ASN A 104 2.34 1.82 -5.33
CA ASN A 104 0.96 2.13 -5.00
C ASN A 104 0.68 3.58 -5.40
N SER A 105 -0.43 3.85 -6.08
CA SER A 105 -0.84 5.21 -6.46
C SER A 105 -2.30 5.43 -6.13
N VAL A 106 -2.62 6.54 -5.48
CA VAL A 106 -3.98 7.03 -5.26
C VAL A 106 -4.33 8.05 -6.33
N ILE A 107 -5.24 7.67 -7.22
CA ILE A 107 -5.74 8.53 -8.28
C ILE A 107 -6.82 9.43 -7.71
N ASN A 108 -6.59 10.73 -7.88
CA ASN A 108 -7.32 11.81 -7.26
C ASN A 108 -7.42 13.00 -8.23
N ARG A 109 -8.11 14.05 -7.78
CA ARG A 109 -8.40 15.26 -8.58
C ARG A 109 -7.16 15.89 -9.23
N PHE A 110 -5.98 15.75 -8.64
CA PHE A 110 -4.77 16.42 -9.10
C PHE A 110 -3.90 15.58 -10.06
N ASN A 111 -4.14 14.27 -10.19
CA ASN A 111 -3.32 13.37 -11.02
C ASN A 111 -4.12 12.49 -12.00
N PHE A 112 -5.45 12.55 -12.02
CA PHE A 112 -6.26 11.68 -12.90
C PHE A 112 -6.02 11.92 -14.41
N GLU A 113 -5.51 13.09 -14.79
CA GLU A 113 -5.13 13.41 -16.17
C GLU A 113 -3.66 13.06 -16.50
N GLU A 114 -2.86 12.70 -15.49
CA GLU A 114 -1.44 12.41 -15.67
C GLU A 114 -1.22 11.16 -16.53
N ASP A 115 -0.18 11.20 -17.37
CA ASP A 115 0.36 10.04 -18.07
C ASP A 115 1.66 9.59 -17.38
N MET A 116 1.58 8.42 -16.76
CA MET A 116 2.64 7.78 -15.98
C MET A 116 3.25 6.57 -16.72
N ASN A 117 2.88 6.31 -17.98
CA ASN A 117 3.26 5.09 -18.69
C ASN A 117 4.78 4.89 -18.74
N GLU A 118 5.51 5.90 -19.18
CA GLU A 118 6.96 5.81 -19.38
C GLU A 118 7.70 5.64 -18.05
N GLN A 119 7.29 6.37 -17.01
CA GLN A 119 7.90 6.35 -15.69
C GLN A 119 7.68 5.01 -15.00
N ILE A 120 6.45 4.46 -15.06
CA ILE A 120 6.15 3.14 -14.49
C ILE A 120 6.88 2.04 -15.27
N LYS A 121 6.91 2.10 -16.61
CA LYS A 121 7.66 1.16 -17.45
C LYS A 121 9.16 1.20 -17.12
N ALA A 122 9.74 2.39 -16.95
CA ALA A 122 11.15 2.57 -16.60
C ALA A 122 11.49 2.01 -15.21
N LEU A 123 10.60 2.19 -14.23
CA LEU A 123 10.78 1.62 -12.88
C LEU A 123 10.56 0.11 -12.82
N ASN A 124 9.83 -0.46 -13.79
CA ASN A 124 9.55 -1.89 -13.92
C ASN A 124 9.15 -2.56 -12.59
N PRO A 125 8.09 -2.09 -11.89
CA PRO A 125 7.63 -2.74 -10.67
C PRO A 125 6.97 -4.08 -10.99
N VAL A 126 7.10 -5.05 -10.06
CA VAL A 126 6.41 -6.34 -10.19
C VAL A 126 4.89 -6.20 -10.11
N ARG A 127 4.41 -5.08 -9.53
CA ARG A 127 3.00 -4.75 -9.37
C ARG A 127 2.84 -3.25 -9.19
N TRP A 128 1.87 -2.66 -9.88
CA TRP A 128 1.42 -1.30 -9.68
C TRP A 128 -0.04 -1.31 -9.25
N LYS A 129 -0.31 -0.96 -7.99
CA LYS A 129 -1.68 -0.84 -7.48
C LYS A 129 -2.18 0.57 -7.75
N VAL A 130 -3.28 0.67 -8.48
CA VAL A 130 -3.91 1.93 -8.84
C VAL A 130 -5.24 2.00 -8.11
N PHE A 131 -5.31 2.88 -7.11
CA PHE A 131 -6.43 3.05 -6.22
C PHE A 131 -7.24 4.28 -6.62
N GLN A 132 -8.56 4.17 -6.66
CA GLN A 132 -9.41 5.35 -6.68
C GLN A 132 -9.41 6.01 -5.29
N CYS A 133 -9.41 7.34 -5.22
CA CYS A 133 -9.53 8.06 -3.94
C CYS A 133 -10.81 7.64 -3.20
N LEU A 134 -10.64 7.10 -1.99
CA LEU A 134 -11.71 6.57 -1.14
C LEU A 134 -11.96 7.48 0.05
N LEU A 135 -13.22 7.85 0.26
CA LEU A 135 -13.68 8.48 1.48
C LEU A 135 -13.98 7.43 2.56
N ILE A 136 -13.44 7.67 3.75
CA ILE A 136 -13.68 6.91 4.97
C ILE A 136 -14.04 7.90 6.07
N GLU A 137 -15.26 7.81 6.55
CA GLU A 137 -15.79 8.67 7.59
C GLU A 137 -15.04 8.43 8.92
N GLY A 138 -14.68 9.53 9.59
CA GLY A 138 -13.85 9.53 10.80
C GLY A 138 -12.34 9.48 10.55
N GLU A 139 -11.91 9.23 9.30
CA GLU A 139 -10.49 9.22 8.93
C GLU A 139 -10.15 10.42 8.06
N ASN A 140 -10.87 10.56 6.94
CA ASN A 140 -10.62 11.59 5.94
C ASN A 140 -11.90 12.28 5.43
N SER A 141 -13.03 12.06 6.10
CA SER A 141 -14.31 12.69 5.81
C SER A 141 -15.16 12.77 7.09
N GLY A 142 -15.99 13.81 7.19
CA GLY A 142 -16.85 14.06 8.35
C GLY A 142 -16.20 14.92 9.45
N GLU A 143 -17.01 15.37 10.41
CA GLU A 143 -16.61 16.37 11.43
C GLU A 143 -15.49 15.90 12.36
N ASP A 144 -15.43 14.60 12.65
CA ASP A 144 -14.45 13.99 13.56
C ASP A 144 -13.13 13.60 12.86
N ALA A 145 -13.00 13.83 11.54
CA ALA A 145 -11.83 13.42 10.77
C ALA A 145 -10.66 14.41 10.88
N LEU A 146 -9.43 13.88 10.86
CA LEU A 146 -8.21 14.69 10.85
C LEU A 146 -7.85 15.25 9.47
N ARG A 147 -8.54 14.79 8.43
CA ARG A 147 -8.27 15.12 7.02
C ARG A 147 -9.60 15.33 6.28
N GLU A 148 -9.54 16.09 5.21
CA GLU A 148 -10.66 16.40 4.31
C GLU A 148 -10.31 15.94 2.89
N ALA A 149 -10.71 14.71 2.56
CA ALA A 149 -10.41 14.06 1.29
C ALA A 149 -11.42 14.39 0.18
N GLU A 150 -12.52 15.08 0.50
CA GLU A 150 -13.61 15.40 -0.44
C GLU A 150 -13.11 16.16 -1.68
N LYS A 151 -12.13 17.05 -1.49
CA LYS A 151 -11.51 17.82 -2.58
C LYS A 151 -10.65 16.98 -3.53
N PHE A 152 -10.27 15.77 -3.13
CA PHE A 152 -9.44 14.85 -3.90
C PHE A 152 -10.25 13.82 -4.70
N VAL A 153 -11.56 13.72 -4.46
CA VAL A 153 -12.41 12.69 -5.07
C VAL A 153 -12.57 12.90 -6.58
N ILE A 154 -12.57 11.77 -7.29
CA ILE A 154 -12.84 11.66 -8.72
C ILE A 154 -14.02 10.73 -8.97
N SER A 155 -14.70 10.90 -10.10
CA SER A 155 -15.79 10.01 -10.51
C SER A 155 -15.25 8.65 -10.96
N ASP A 156 -16.14 7.66 -11.09
CA ASP A 156 -15.80 6.36 -11.64
C ASP A 156 -15.37 6.49 -13.11
N GLU A 157 -15.97 7.40 -13.87
CA GLU A 157 -15.60 7.68 -15.27
C GLU A 157 -14.20 8.30 -15.38
N GLU A 158 -13.86 9.25 -14.51
CA GLU A 158 -12.51 9.83 -14.45
C GLU A 158 -11.45 8.77 -14.09
N PHE A 159 -11.80 7.85 -13.20
CA PHE A 159 -10.93 6.73 -12.86
C PHE A 159 -10.74 5.78 -14.05
N GLU A 160 -11.80 5.38 -14.74
CA GLU A 160 -11.71 4.53 -15.94
C GLU A 160 -10.91 5.20 -17.07
N GLN A 161 -11.02 6.52 -17.25
CA GLN A 161 -10.17 7.25 -18.20
C GLN A 161 -8.68 7.14 -17.86
N PHE A 162 -8.32 7.20 -16.57
CA PHE A 162 -6.95 6.96 -16.13
C PHE A 162 -6.52 5.52 -16.44
N LEU A 163 -7.38 4.53 -16.22
CA LEU A 163 -7.06 3.13 -16.52
C LEU A 163 -6.84 2.90 -18.03
N ASP A 164 -7.70 3.46 -18.87
CA ASP A 164 -7.61 3.35 -20.32
C ASP A 164 -6.31 3.96 -20.88
N ARG A 165 -5.86 5.09 -20.29
CA ARG A 165 -4.58 5.73 -20.62
C ARG A 165 -3.38 4.83 -20.33
N HIS A 166 -3.48 3.96 -19.31
CA HIS A 166 -2.38 3.12 -18.83
C HIS A 166 -2.56 1.63 -19.14
N LYS A 167 -3.46 1.28 -20.05
CA LYS A 167 -3.79 -0.12 -20.40
C LYS A 167 -2.60 -0.96 -20.88
N GLU A 168 -1.53 -0.31 -21.36
CA GLU A 168 -0.31 -0.98 -21.80
C GLU A 168 0.62 -1.41 -20.65
N VAL A 169 0.39 -0.90 -19.44
CA VAL A 169 1.19 -1.24 -18.27
C VAL A 169 0.71 -2.58 -17.70
N SER A 170 1.41 -3.66 -18.05
CA SER A 170 1.02 -5.03 -17.71
C SER A 170 0.95 -5.32 -16.20
N CYS A 171 1.70 -4.59 -15.39
CA CYS A 171 1.74 -4.76 -13.94
C CYS A 171 0.65 -3.96 -13.19
N LEU A 172 -0.20 -3.21 -13.91
CA LEU A 172 -1.29 -2.40 -13.36
C LEU A 172 -2.40 -3.28 -12.79
N VAL A 173 -2.84 -2.95 -11.57
CA VAL A 173 -3.92 -3.64 -10.87
C VAL A 173 -4.90 -2.61 -10.31
N PRO A 174 -6.08 -2.45 -10.94
CA PRO A 174 -7.01 -1.38 -10.59
C PRO A 174 -7.92 -1.76 -9.42
N GLU A 175 -8.05 -0.86 -8.47
CA GLU A 175 -8.91 -0.95 -7.29
C GLU A 175 -9.78 0.30 -7.16
N SER A 176 -10.98 0.23 -7.76
CA SER A 176 -12.03 1.22 -7.54
C SER A 176 -12.56 1.14 -6.10
N ASN A 177 -13.30 2.17 -5.68
CA ASN A 177 -13.89 2.26 -4.35
C ASN A 177 -14.74 1.02 -3.99
N GLN A 178 -15.48 0.49 -4.98
CA GLN A 178 -16.28 -0.74 -4.82
C GLN A 178 -15.41 -1.99 -4.56
N LYS A 179 -14.21 -2.06 -5.16
CA LYS A 179 -13.30 -3.18 -4.98
C LYS A 179 -12.53 -3.10 -3.68
N MET A 180 -12.21 -1.89 -3.20
CA MET A 180 -11.30 -1.68 -2.08
C MET A 180 -12.00 -1.85 -0.72
N ARG A 181 -13.21 -1.31 -0.55
CA ARG A 181 -13.82 -1.07 0.77
C ARG A 181 -13.80 -2.28 1.71
N ASP A 182 -14.25 -3.45 1.25
CA ASP A 182 -14.47 -4.62 2.14
C ASP A 182 -13.56 -5.80 1.84
N SER A 183 -12.57 -5.64 0.97
CA SER A 183 -11.78 -6.75 0.42
C SER A 183 -10.42 -6.92 1.09
N TYR A 184 -10.21 -6.29 2.24
CA TYR A 184 -9.00 -6.40 3.06
C TYR A 184 -9.36 -6.86 4.48
N LEU A 185 -8.53 -7.73 5.05
CA LEU A 185 -8.47 -7.91 6.49
C LEU A 185 -7.48 -6.90 7.03
N ILE A 186 -7.98 -5.90 7.76
CA ILE A 186 -7.17 -4.82 8.32
C ILE A 186 -7.13 -5.01 9.83
N LEU A 187 -5.93 -5.07 10.40
CA LEU A 187 -5.72 -4.98 11.84
C LEU A 187 -5.19 -3.59 12.17
N ASP A 188 -5.79 -2.96 13.17
CA ASP A 188 -5.30 -1.69 13.72
C ASP A 188 -4.14 -1.89 14.70
N GLU A 189 -3.66 -0.79 15.30
CA GLU A 189 -2.56 -0.77 16.25
C GLU A 189 -2.83 -1.57 17.54
N TYR A 190 -4.10 -1.88 17.85
CA TYR A 190 -4.50 -2.73 18.97
C TYR A 190 -4.80 -4.18 18.54
N MET A 191 -4.46 -4.54 17.30
CA MET A 191 -4.75 -5.83 16.69
C MET A 191 -6.25 -6.16 16.69
N ARG A 192 -7.09 -5.17 16.39
CA ARG A 192 -8.53 -5.30 16.18
C ARG A 192 -8.82 -5.29 14.69
N PHE A 193 -9.75 -6.14 14.23
CA PHE A 193 -10.18 -6.10 12.83
C PHE A 193 -11.01 -4.83 12.59
N LEU A 194 -10.72 -4.13 11.49
CA LEU A 194 -11.48 -2.93 11.09
C LEU A 194 -12.50 -3.28 10.01
N ASN A 195 -13.78 -3.19 10.36
CA ASN A 195 -14.89 -3.33 9.41
C ASN A 195 -15.14 -2.01 8.69
N CYS A 196 -15.12 -2.06 7.36
CA CYS A 196 -15.27 -0.90 6.48
C CYS A 196 -16.62 -0.82 5.73
N ARG A 197 -17.55 -1.75 5.98
CA ARG A 197 -18.81 -1.88 5.22
C ARG A 197 -19.68 -0.64 5.27
N ASN A 198 -19.68 0.03 6.41
CA ASN A 198 -20.48 1.21 6.67
C ASN A 198 -19.78 2.52 6.26
N GLY A 199 -18.64 2.45 5.55
CA GLY A 199 -17.86 3.62 5.17
C GLY A 199 -17.03 4.24 6.29
N ARG A 200 -16.97 3.59 7.45
CA ARG A 200 -16.14 3.93 8.62
C ARG A 200 -15.21 2.76 8.94
N LYS A 201 -14.13 2.98 9.70
CA LYS A 201 -13.33 1.88 10.27
C LYS A 201 -13.87 1.50 11.65
N GLU A 202 -14.73 0.50 11.72
CA GLU A 202 -15.34 0.04 12.97
C GLU A 202 -14.51 -1.11 13.58
N PRO A 203 -13.87 -0.93 14.75
CA PRO A 203 -13.00 -1.94 15.33
C PRO A 203 -13.77 -3.09 15.99
N SER A 204 -13.29 -4.32 15.80
CA SER A 204 -13.68 -5.48 16.60
C SER A 204 -13.06 -5.45 18.01
N LYS A 205 -13.28 -6.49 18.80
CA LYS A 205 -12.39 -6.77 19.95
C LYS A 205 -11.00 -7.21 19.45
N SER A 206 -9.97 -7.01 20.27
CA SER A 206 -8.60 -7.39 19.89
C SER A 206 -8.47 -8.90 19.79
N ILE A 207 -7.71 -9.38 18.80
CA ILE A 207 -7.35 -10.80 18.70
C ILE A 207 -6.55 -11.26 19.92
N LEU A 208 -5.89 -10.34 20.64
CA LEU A 208 -5.12 -10.63 21.84
C LEU A 208 -6.03 -10.92 23.06
N ASP A 209 -7.26 -10.41 23.04
CA ASP A 209 -8.21 -10.58 24.14
C ASP A 209 -9.18 -11.74 23.89
N VAL A 210 -9.67 -11.89 22.66
CA VAL A 210 -10.75 -12.85 22.33
C VAL A 210 -10.34 -13.93 21.33
N GLY A 211 -9.12 -13.88 20.82
CA GLY A 211 -8.64 -14.77 19.78
C GLY A 211 -9.16 -14.42 18.38
N ILE A 212 -8.49 -14.97 17.36
CA ILE A 212 -8.74 -14.66 15.95
C ILE A 212 -10.15 -15.07 15.52
N GLU A 213 -10.59 -16.29 15.85
CA GLU A 213 -11.90 -16.83 15.41
C GLU A 213 -13.09 -15.99 15.90
N ALA A 214 -12.98 -15.39 17.09
CA ALA A 214 -14.03 -14.54 17.64
C ALA A 214 -13.98 -13.14 16.99
N ALA A 215 -12.80 -12.55 16.86
CA ALA A 215 -12.64 -11.20 16.34
C ALA A 215 -12.96 -11.11 14.83
N ILE A 216 -12.51 -12.09 14.03
CA ILE A 216 -12.62 -12.04 12.56
C ILE A 216 -14.07 -12.05 12.05
N LYS A 217 -15.01 -12.59 12.84
CA LYS A 217 -16.46 -12.57 12.55
C LYS A 217 -17.01 -11.16 12.39
N PHE A 218 -16.33 -10.16 12.99
CA PHE A 218 -16.71 -8.76 12.95
C PHE A 218 -15.85 -7.94 11.97
N SER A 219 -14.98 -8.57 11.19
CA SER A 219 -14.08 -7.86 10.26
C SER A 219 -14.75 -7.23 9.05
N GLY A 220 -15.98 -7.62 8.72
CA GLY A 220 -16.65 -7.15 7.51
C GLY A 220 -16.05 -7.68 6.19
N PHE A 221 -15.09 -8.60 6.24
CA PHE A 221 -14.36 -9.07 5.08
C PHE A 221 -15.23 -9.74 4.01
N ASP A 222 -15.03 -9.35 2.75
CA ASP A 222 -15.59 -9.98 1.55
C ASP A 222 -14.49 -10.76 0.82
N GLU A 223 -14.42 -12.06 1.09
CA GLU A 223 -13.48 -12.99 0.46
C GLU A 223 -13.67 -13.08 -1.06
N LYS A 224 -14.92 -13.00 -1.54
CA LYS A 224 -15.20 -13.07 -2.99
C LYS A 224 -14.63 -11.85 -3.69
N MET A 225 -14.79 -10.67 -3.11
CA MET A 225 -14.20 -9.45 -3.65
C MET A 225 -12.67 -9.48 -3.58
N PHE A 226 -12.09 -9.99 -2.47
CA PHE A 226 -10.64 -10.20 -2.34
C PHE A 226 -10.07 -11.06 -3.48
N LEU A 227 -10.72 -12.17 -3.82
CA LEU A 227 -10.33 -13.00 -4.96
C LEU A 227 -10.53 -12.28 -6.29
N LYS A 228 -11.68 -11.63 -6.49
CA LYS A 228 -12.02 -10.90 -7.72
C LYS A 228 -11.02 -9.79 -8.05
N ARG A 229 -10.47 -9.09 -7.06
CA ARG A 229 -9.46 -8.03 -7.26
C ARG A 229 -8.02 -8.55 -7.38
N GLY A 230 -7.82 -9.86 -7.46
CA GLY A 230 -6.49 -10.46 -7.55
C GLY A 230 -5.69 -10.32 -6.25
N GLY A 231 -6.36 -10.49 -5.10
CA GLY A 231 -5.74 -10.52 -3.78
C GLY A 231 -4.77 -11.69 -3.60
N LYS A 232 -5.03 -12.81 -4.29
CA LYS A 232 -4.14 -13.97 -4.43
C LYS A 232 -3.36 -13.92 -5.73
N TYR A 233 -2.04 -13.84 -5.64
CA TYR A 233 -1.10 -13.75 -6.77
C TYR A 233 0.26 -14.32 -6.33
N VAL A 234 1.21 -14.50 -7.27
CA VAL A 234 2.59 -14.88 -6.93
C VAL A 234 3.22 -13.75 -6.12
N TRP A 235 3.37 -13.96 -4.81
CA TRP A 235 3.76 -12.95 -3.83
C TRP A 235 5.07 -13.29 -3.09
N SER A 236 5.66 -14.45 -3.38
CA SER A 236 6.97 -14.87 -2.90
C SER A 236 8.02 -14.38 -3.86
N LYS A 237 9.06 -13.71 -3.36
CA LYS A 237 10.15 -13.25 -4.23
C LYS A 237 10.93 -14.41 -4.85
N ALA A 238 10.94 -15.59 -4.21
CA ALA A 238 11.59 -16.79 -4.73
C ALA A 238 10.91 -17.33 -6.00
N ASP A 239 9.61 -17.07 -6.15
CA ASP A 239 8.81 -17.46 -7.32
C ASP A 239 8.71 -16.32 -8.34
N MET A 240 9.31 -15.16 -8.06
CA MET A 240 9.36 -14.02 -8.96
C MET A 240 10.66 -14.04 -9.75
N LYS A 241 10.58 -13.63 -11.02
CA LYS A 241 11.78 -13.28 -11.79
C LYS A 241 12.27 -11.91 -11.32
N LEU A 242 13.16 -11.93 -10.33
CA LEU A 242 13.90 -10.74 -9.90
C LEU A 242 15.17 -10.52 -10.75
N ASP A 243 15.49 -11.47 -11.63
CA ASP A 243 16.47 -11.31 -12.69
C ASP A 243 15.92 -10.30 -13.67
N TRP A 244 16.40 -9.07 -13.57
CA TRP A 244 16.14 -8.01 -14.52
C TRP A 244 17.40 -7.66 -15.30
#